data_AF-A0A937KZA8-F1
#
_entry.id   AF-A0A937KZA8-F1
#
_cell.length_a   1.000
_cell.length_b   1.000
_cell.length_c   1.000
_cell.angle_alpha   90.00
_cell.angle_beta   90.00
_cell.angle_gamma   90.00
#
_symmetry.space_group_name_H-M   'P 1'
#
loop_
_entity.id
_entity.type
_entity.pdbx_description
1 polymer ?
#
loop_
_entity_poly.entity_id
_entity_poly.type
_entity_poly.pdbx_seq_one_letter_code
_entity_poly.pdbx_strand_id
1 'polypeptide(L)'
;MITKSSNSSTFFVSSQNVNSEVSIATSGEFDLSKDNLVYSKSLTLEANESKTLYVRFSPTTVGTQTGSINITNSQVSQKTVALSGEGIKLRHNYKTYNQEHLAFGSGLSQSSVKTFDLHDDVSNIESIKMYVDLDCPSAGCNAWDVFANILVKEPTSNEWLEIGRYITPYGVDTSALDRGIEIDVTDFKSLLTGTVELRAYIEVWGSDGWNLNVEFDYVEGEPDYKYYQISRVVQYNKNSLEGVIYGEDQSEFDMTKTITISDEVESTHLRTIITGWGHATPADSDGRRCAEWCFRTHNVKINGASKFQHNMKGIGCGNNPINNQAGNWSPDRAGWCPGMAVPLRIDKFNEDMSNSTFEYDYGFQAWTNNLQTDASNKHAYYAISTFIVLKSNEEISAASVLN
;
A
#
# COMPACT_ATOMS: atom_id res chain seq x y z
N MET A 1 4.61 -9.70 -16.10
CA MET A 1 3.84 -9.68 -17.38
C MET A 1 3.30 -8.27 -17.62
N ILE A 2 3.09 -7.87 -18.88
CA ILE A 2 2.75 -6.48 -19.25
C ILE A 2 1.30 -6.42 -19.74
N THR A 3 0.67 -5.25 -19.67
CA THR A 3 -0.70 -5.05 -20.14
C THR A 3 -0.94 -5.60 -21.53
N LYS A 4 -2.16 -6.10 -21.75
CA LYS A 4 -2.66 -6.48 -23.07
C LYS A 4 -2.60 -5.30 -24.05
N SER A 5 -2.72 -5.59 -25.34
CA SER A 5 -2.80 -4.55 -26.37
C SER A 5 -3.83 -3.47 -26.02
N SER A 6 -3.51 -2.22 -26.33
CA SER A 6 -4.39 -1.09 -26.11
C SER A 6 -5.67 -1.19 -26.92
N ASN A 7 -6.68 -0.40 -26.54
CA ASN A 7 -7.73 -0.03 -27.49
C ASN A 7 -7.10 0.59 -28.75
N SER A 8 -7.72 0.34 -29.90
CA SER A 8 -7.22 0.87 -31.16
C SER A 8 -7.59 2.34 -31.32
N SER A 9 -6.65 3.10 -31.91
CA SER A 9 -6.91 4.42 -32.47
C SER A 9 -7.11 4.30 -33.98
N THR A 10 -7.81 5.26 -34.58
CA THR A 10 -8.05 5.29 -36.02
C THR A 10 -7.26 6.38 -36.71
N PHE A 11 -6.92 6.15 -37.97
CA PHE A 11 -6.37 7.15 -38.86
C PHE A 11 -6.87 6.93 -40.28
N PHE A 12 -7.00 8.00 -41.06
CA PHE A 12 -7.51 7.94 -42.43
C PHE A 12 -6.36 8.07 -43.43
N VAL A 13 -6.31 7.15 -44.40
CA VAL A 13 -5.37 7.21 -45.51
C VAL A 13 -6.15 7.33 -46.80
N SER A 14 -5.75 8.31 -47.62
CA SER A 14 -6.26 8.49 -48.98
C SER A 14 -5.08 8.61 -49.92
N SER A 15 -5.11 7.84 -50.99
CA SER A 15 -4.18 7.95 -52.11
C SER A 15 -4.91 8.43 -53.36
N GLN A 16 -4.25 9.25 -54.16
CA GLN A 16 -4.81 9.79 -55.41
C GLN A 16 -3.70 9.92 -56.44
N ASN A 17 -4.04 9.63 -57.70
CA ASN A 17 -3.13 9.65 -58.85
C ASN A 17 -1.90 8.73 -58.71
N VAL A 18 -2.07 7.60 -58.02
CA VAL A 18 -1.08 6.51 -57.97
C VAL A 18 -1.54 5.33 -58.83
N ASN A 19 -0.61 4.55 -59.36
CA ASN A 19 -0.84 3.41 -60.25
C ASN A 19 -0.36 2.07 -59.68
N SER A 20 0.13 2.07 -58.43
CA SER A 20 0.53 0.89 -57.68
C SER A 20 -0.03 0.96 -56.26
N GLU A 21 0.01 -0.17 -55.55
CA GLU A 21 -0.39 -0.26 -54.15
C GLU A 21 0.35 0.74 -53.25
N VAL A 22 -0.30 1.10 -52.15
CA VAL A 22 0.28 1.90 -51.07
C VAL A 22 0.60 0.98 -49.91
N SER A 23 1.88 0.93 -49.54
CA SER A 23 2.36 0.13 -48.41
C SER A 23 2.31 0.95 -47.13
N ILE A 24 1.78 0.35 -46.07
CA ILE A 24 1.64 0.98 -44.76
C ILE A 24 2.25 0.04 -43.73
N ALA A 25 3.30 0.49 -43.04
CA ALA A 25 4.04 -0.31 -42.07
C ALA A 25 4.23 0.45 -40.76
N THR A 26 4.24 -0.28 -39.66
CA THR A 26 4.55 0.26 -38.33
C THR A 26 5.95 -0.12 -37.88
N SER A 27 6.57 0.72 -37.06
CA SER A 27 7.78 0.41 -36.30
C SER A 27 7.48 0.26 -34.81
N GLY A 28 8.31 -0.51 -34.10
CA GLY A 28 8.15 -0.75 -32.67
C GLY A 28 6.95 -1.63 -32.33
N GLU A 29 6.38 -1.38 -31.16
CA GLU A 29 5.34 -2.22 -30.54
C GLU A 29 3.92 -1.82 -30.98
N PHE A 30 3.74 -1.44 -32.24
CA PHE A 30 2.45 -1.06 -32.79
C PHE A 30 2.02 -2.02 -33.90
N ASP A 31 0.72 -2.28 -34.01
CA ASP A 31 0.15 -3.14 -35.04
C ASP A 31 -1.01 -2.43 -35.75
N LEU A 32 -1.21 -2.75 -37.02
CA LEU A 32 -2.20 -2.15 -37.91
C LEU A 32 -3.33 -3.13 -38.24
N SER A 33 -4.51 -2.61 -38.53
CA SER A 33 -5.64 -3.40 -39.02
C SER A 33 -6.51 -2.62 -40.02
N LYS A 34 -7.12 -3.35 -40.96
CA LYS A 34 -8.13 -2.81 -41.90
C LYS A 34 -9.55 -2.90 -41.35
N ASP A 35 -9.80 -3.79 -40.40
CA ASP A 35 -11.14 -4.19 -39.94
C ASP A 35 -11.31 -4.16 -38.41
N ASN A 36 -10.28 -3.76 -37.68
CA ASN A 36 -10.20 -3.77 -36.22
C ASN A 36 -10.24 -5.17 -35.60
N LEU A 37 -10.06 -6.24 -36.39
CA LEU A 37 -10.11 -7.63 -35.93
C LEU A 37 -8.76 -8.33 -36.13
N VAL A 38 -8.21 -8.26 -37.34
CA VAL A 38 -6.93 -8.90 -37.68
C VAL A 38 -5.84 -7.84 -37.73
N TYR A 39 -4.77 -8.07 -36.95
CA TYR A 39 -3.68 -7.12 -36.78
C TYR A 39 -2.36 -7.66 -37.35
N SER A 40 -1.59 -6.79 -38.01
CA SER A 40 -0.28 -7.09 -38.60
C SER A 40 0.65 -5.87 -38.51
N LYS A 41 1.96 -6.07 -38.67
CA LYS A 41 2.93 -4.95 -38.70
C LYS A 41 2.83 -4.09 -39.97
N SER A 42 2.28 -4.66 -41.03
CA SER A 42 2.12 -3.99 -42.31
C SER A 42 0.85 -4.43 -43.04
N LEU A 43 0.32 -3.54 -43.86
CA LEU A 43 -0.80 -3.79 -44.76
C LEU A 43 -0.63 -2.97 -46.05
N THR A 44 -1.34 -3.34 -47.10
CA THR A 44 -1.38 -2.60 -48.38
C THR A 44 -2.77 -2.03 -48.63
N LEU A 45 -2.86 -0.89 -49.32
CA LEU A 45 -4.10 -0.39 -49.92
C LEU A 45 -3.96 -0.40 -51.43
N GLU A 46 -5.05 -0.64 -52.13
CA GLU A 46 -5.08 -0.58 -53.60
C GLU A 46 -4.77 0.83 -54.09
N ALA A 47 -4.32 0.93 -55.34
CA ALA A 47 -4.04 2.22 -55.96
C ALA A 47 -5.30 3.12 -55.94
N ASN A 48 -5.15 4.33 -55.41
CA ASN A 48 -6.24 5.31 -55.26
C ASN A 48 -7.34 4.90 -54.25
N GLU A 49 -7.09 3.90 -53.41
CA GLU A 49 -8.00 3.55 -52.32
C GLU A 49 -7.94 4.61 -51.22
N SER A 50 -9.09 4.84 -50.58
CA SER A 50 -9.21 5.64 -49.36
C SER A 50 -9.87 4.79 -48.27
N LYS A 51 -9.23 4.70 -47.10
CA LYS A 51 -9.67 3.81 -46.03
C LYS A 51 -9.32 4.34 -44.66
N THR A 52 -10.23 4.15 -43.71
CA THR A 52 -9.94 4.27 -42.28
C THR A 52 -9.26 3.01 -41.80
N LEU A 53 -8.10 3.17 -41.17
CA LEU A 53 -7.29 2.11 -40.62
C LEU A 53 -7.22 2.24 -39.10
N TYR A 54 -6.87 1.13 -38.47
CA TYR A 54 -6.75 1.02 -37.03
C TYR A 54 -5.29 0.78 -36.68
N VAL A 55 -4.81 1.41 -35.61
CA VAL A 55 -3.51 1.15 -35.00
C VAL A 55 -3.71 0.87 -33.52
N ARG A 56 -3.01 -0.12 -32.98
CA ARG A 56 -2.97 -0.37 -31.54
C ARG A 56 -1.55 -0.51 -31.05
N PHE A 57 -1.34 -0.24 -29.76
CA PHE A 57 -0.10 -0.49 -29.07
C PHE A 57 -0.15 -1.89 -28.42
N SER A 58 0.90 -2.69 -28.58
CA SER A 58 1.01 -4.07 -28.10
C SER A 58 2.33 -4.22 -27.32
N PRO A 59 2.40 -3.69 -26.09
CA PRO A 59 3.67 -3.56 -25.38
C PRO A 59 4.29 -4.90 -25.01
N THR A 60 5.62 -5.00 -25.10
CA THR A 60 6.41 -6.14 -24.60
C THR A 60 7.38 -5.76 -23.49
N THR A 61 7.54 -4.46 -23.23
CA THR A 61 8.27 -3.94 -22.06
C THR A 61 7.48 -2.83 -21.33
N VAL A 62 7.77 -2.62 -20.05
CA VAL A 62 7.21 -1.50 -19.27
C VAL A 62 7.91 -0.21 -19.68
N GLY A 63 7.18 0.91 -19.66
CA GLY A 63 7.68 2.24 -19.95
C GLY A 63 7.20 2.79 -21.30
N THR A 64 7.63 4.01 -21.60
CA THR A 64 7.26 4.69 -22.84
C THR A 64 7.95 4.05 -24.03
N GLN A 65 7.15 3.67 -25.02
CA GLN A 65 7.60 3.10 -26.28
C GLN A 65 7.13 3.98 -27.43
N THR A 66 8.07 4.32 -28.30
CA THR A 66 7.80 5.15 -29.47
C THR A 66 7.87 4.34 -30.74
N GLY A 67 7.04 4.70 -31.72
CA GLY A 67 7.00 4.05 -33.01
C GLY A 67 6.57 5.03 -34.09
N SER A 68 6.31 4.50 -35.28
CA SER A 68 5.82 5.29 -36.39
C SER A 68 4.98 4.45 -37.33
N ILE A 69 4.05 5.10 -38.04
CA ILE A 69 3.40 4.56 -39.23
C ILE A 69 4.09 5.19 -40.43
N ASN A 70 4.62 4.37 -41.33
CA ASN A 70 5.25 4.79 -42.58
C ASN A 70 4.36 4.38 -43.75
N ILE A 71 3.93 5.37 -44.54
CA ILE A 71 3.07 5.21 -45.71
C ILE A 71 3.91 5.47 -46.94
N THR A 72 4.13 4.46 -47.78
CA THR A 72 5.05 4.49 -48.91
C THR A 72 4.38 4.06 -50.22
N ASN A 73 4.80 4.71 -51.29
CA ASN A 73 4.48 4.35 -52.67
C ASN A 73 5.60 4.92 -53.57
N SER A 74 5.91 4.28 -54.69
CA SER A 74 7.05 4.67 -55.55
C SER A 74 6.88 6.01 -56.25
N GLN A 75 5.65 6.54 -56.36
CA GLN A 75 5.33 7.76 -57.10
C GLN A 75 5.16 9.00 -56.23
N VAL A 76 5.13 8.84 -54.90
CA VAL A 76 4.91 9.94 -53.95
C VAL A 76 5.89 9.88 -52.79
N SER A 77 6.15 11.03 -52.18
CA SER A 77 7.00 11.09 -50.98
C SER A 77 6.33 10.34 -49.81
N GLN A 78 7.13 9.59 -49.06
CA GLN A 78 6.69 8.90 -47.86
C GLN A 78 6.04 9.89 -46.87
N LYS A 79 4.94 9.44 -46.24
CA LYS A 79 4.35 10.11 -45.08
C LYS A 79 4.59 9.28 -43.83
N THR A 80 4.88 9.96 -42.73
CA THR A 80 5.14 9.32 -41.44
C THR A 80 4.26 9.93 -40.36
N VAL A 81 3.67 9.08 -39.52
CA VAL A 81 2.90 9.46 -38.33
C VAL A 81 3.65 8.93 -37.12
N ALA A 82 4.03 9.79 -36.18
CA ALA A 82 4.68 9.37 -34.94
C ALA A 82 3.66 8.71 -34.00
N LEU A 83 4.09 7.65 -33.31
CA LEU A 83 3.30 6.92 -32.31
C LEU A 83 4.04 6.92 -30.98
N SER A 84 3.27 6.95 -29.88
CA SER A 84 3.76 6.74 -28.52
C SER A 84 2.73 5.93 -27.75
N GLY A 85 3.23 5.02 -26.91
CA GLY A 85 2.43 4.21 -25.98
C GLY A 85 3.21 3.99 -24.70
N GLU A 86 2.52 3.67 -23.62
CA GLU A 86 3.14 3.36 -22.33
C GLU A 86 2.76 1.95 -21.92
N GLY A 87 3.75 1.05 -21.84
CA GLY A 87 3.55 -0.29 -21.31
C GLY A 87 3.54 -0.22 -19.79
N ILE A 88 2.50 -0.75 -19.16
CA ILE A 88 2.42 -0.83 -17.69
C ILE A 88 2.35 -2.30 -17.26
N LYS A 89 2.75 -2.60 -16.01
CA LYS A 89 2.64 -3.96 -15.48
C LYS A 89 1.17 -4.39 -15.46
N LEU A 90 0.92 -5.66 -15.80
CA LEU A 90 -0.42 -6.22 -15.66
C LEU A 90 -0.80 -6.20 -14.17
N ARG A 91 -2.02 -5.75 -13.87
CA ARG A 91 -2.53 -5.70 -12.51
C ARG A 91 -3.93 -6.29 -12.44
N HIS A 92 -4.20 -7.06 -11.39
CA HIS A 92 -5.54 -7.52 -11.05
C HIS A 92 -6.04 -6.68 -9.89
N ASN A 93 -7.20 -6.05 -10.06
CA ASN A 93 -7.81 -5.19 -9.05
C ASN A 93 -8.98 -5.92 -8.39
N TYR A 94 -9.00 -5.93 -7.06
CA TYR A 94 -10.04 -6.55 -6.25
C TYR A 94 -10.63 -5.52 -5.28
N LYS A 95 -11.94 -5.26 -5.40
CA LYS A 95 -12.67 -4.39 -4.48
C LYS A 95 -13.23 -5.22 -3.34
N THR A 96 -12.93 -4.82 -2.11
CA THR A 96 -13.38 -5.52 -0.90
C THR A 96 -14.51 -4.73 -0.23
N TYR A 97 -14.17 -3.82 0.70
CA TYR A 97 -15.16 -2.91 1.26
C TYR A 97 -15.60 -1.89 0.20
N ASN A 98 -16.91 -1.62 0.14
CA ASN A 98 -17.51 -0.67 -0.79
C ASN A 98 -18.66 0.04 -0.06
N GLN A 99 -18.47 1.32 0.26
CA GLN A 99 -19.36 2.13 1.08
C GLN A 99 -19.68 1.47 2.44
N GLU A 100 -18.70 0.82 3.07
CA GLU A 100 -18.90 0.21 4.38
C GLU A 100 -18.97 1.29 5.45
N HIS A 101 -20.14 1.47 6.06
CA HIS A 101 -20.32 2.50 7.07
C HIS A 101 -19.76 2.07 8.44
N LEU A 102 -18.71 2.76 8.90
CA LEU A 102 -18.08 2.55 10.21
C LEU A 102 -18.34 3.77 11.10
N ALA A 103 -19.04 3.56 12.21
CA ALA A 103 -19.53 4.63 13.09
C ALA A 103 -19.74 4.13 14.51
N PHE A 104 -20.02 5.04 15.44
CA PHE A 104 -20.30 4.71 16.83
C PHE A 104 -21.70 5.18 17.25
N GLY A 105 -22.44 4.31 17.93
CA GLY A 105 -23.79 4.60 18.39
C GLY A 105 -24.68 3.35 18.40
N SER A 106 -25.96 3.54 18.73
CA SER A 106 -26.92 2.44 18.78
C SER A 106 -27.10 1.81 17.39
N GLY A 107 -26.81 0.51 17.26
CA GLY A 107 -26.91 -0.23 16.00
C GLY A 107 -25.78 0.04 15.00
N LEU A 108 -24.76 0.81 15.39
CA LEU A 108 -23.58 1.12 14.59
C LEU A 108 -22.35 0.38 15.14
N SER A 109 -21.33 0.20 14.30
CA SER A 109 -20.07 -0.46 14.69
C SER A 109 -18.87 0.28 14.13
N GLN A 110 -17.84 0.44 14.96
CA GLN A 110 -16.54 0.99 14.57
C GLN A 110 -15.73 0.00 13.73
N SER A 111 -16.14 -1.27 13.68
CA SER A 111 -15.46 -2.31 12.89
C SER A 111 -16.40 -3.15 12.05
N SER A 112 -15.88 -3.67 10.95
CA SER A 112 -16.58 -4.61 10.07
C SER A 112 -15.65 -5.76 9.68
N VAL A 113 -16.14 -6.99 9.80
CA VAL A 113 -15.43 -8.21 9.40
C VAL A 113 -16.18 -8.80 8.22
N LYS A 114 -15.46 -9.06 7.12
CA LYS A 114 -16.02 -9.63 5.90
C LYS A 114 -15.03 -10.59 5.24
N THR A 115 -15.58 -11.50 4.44
CA THR A 115 -14.82 -12.45 3.63
C THR A 115 -14.85 -12.04 2.17
N PHE A 116 -13.72 -12.13 1.48
CA PHE A 116 -13.56 -11.73 0.09
C PHE A 116 -12.76 -12.79 -0.68
N ASP A 117 -13.08 -12.99 -1.95
CA ASP A 117 -12.26 -13.81 -2.84
C ASP A 117 -11.26 -12.89 -3.56
N LEU A 118 -9.98 -13.07 -3.25
CA LEU A 118 -8.87 -12.33 -3.84
C LEU A 118 -8.14 -13.18 -4.89
N HIS A 119 -6.92 -12.83 -5.26
CA HIS A 119 -6.15 -13.55 -6.27
C HIS A 119 -5.77 -14.96 -5.79
N ASP A 120 -5.98 -16.00 -6.60
CA ASP A 120 -5.72 -17.39 -6.20
C ASP A 120 -4.24 -17.80 -6.29
N ASP A 121 -3.55 -17.37 -7.36
CA ASP A 121 -2.16 -17.76 -7.62
C ASP A 121 -1.23 -16.57 -7.50
N VAL A 122 -0.56 -16.46 -6.35
CA VAL A 122 0.36 -15.36 -6.11
C VAL A 122 1.78 -15.61 -6.63
N SER A 123 2.06 -16.72 -7.32
CA SER A 123 3.43 -17.09 -7.73
C SER A 123 4.11 -16.09 -8.67
N ASN A 124 3.34 -15.38 -9.51
CA ASN A 124 3.81 -14.35 -10.43
C ASN A 124 3.50 -12.91 -9.95
N ILE A 125 3.03 -12.75 -8.71
CA ILE A 125 2.69 -11.43 -8.15
C ILE A 125 3.93 -10.82 -7.51
N GLU A 126 4.39 -9.70 -8.04
CA GLU A 126 5.56 -8.97 -7.54
C GLU A 126 5.20 -8.07 -6.35
N SER A 127 4.02 -7.47 -6.36
CA SER A 127 3.58 -6.60 -5.26
C SER A 127 2.07 -6.60 -5.09
N ILE A 128 1.62 -6.37 -3.85
CA ILE A 128 0.21 -6.16 -3.51
C ILE A 128 0.08 -4.78 -2.87
N LYS A 129 -0.69 -3.89 -3.49
CA LYS A 129 -0.99 -2.55 -3.00
C LYS A 129 -2.42 -2.48 -2.50
N MET A 130 -2.61 -2.11 -1.25
CA MET A 130 -3.92 -1.80 -0.67
C MET A 130 -4.18 -0.31 -0.82
N TYR A 131 -5.38 0.05 -1.26
CA TYR A 131 -5.84 1.43 -1.33
C TYR A 131 -7.04 1.59 -0.41
N VAL A 132 -6.98 2.62 0.45
CA VAL A 132 -8.04 2.95 1.40
C VAL A 132 -8.64 4.28 1.02
N ASP A 133 -9.89 4.27 0.64
CA ASP A 133 -10.64 5.46 0.28
C ASP A 133 -11.80 5.66 1.28
N LEU A 134 -11.90 6.88 1.79
CA LEU A 134 -12.87 7.30 2.80
C LEU A 134 -13.77 8.35 2.20
N ASP A 135 -15.04 7.99 2.02
CA ASP A 135 -16.10 8.91 1.63
C ASP A 135 -16.81 9.48 2.86
N CYS A 136 -17.24 10.73 2.73
CA CYS A 136 -18.06 11.36 3.74
C CYS A 136 -19.49 10.83 3.69
N PRO A 137 -20.04 10.34 4.81
CA PRO A 137 -21.44 9.98 4.90
C PRO A 137 -22.35 11.19 4.62
N SER A 138 -23.64 10.95 4.35
CA SER A 138 -24.59 12.01 3.98
C SER A 138 -24.76 13.09 5.06
N ALA A 139 -24.43 12.77 6.32
CA ALA A 139 -24.42 13.70 7.45
C ALA A 139 -23.18 14.61 7.50
N GLY A 140 -22.17 14.37 6.65
CA GLY A 140 -20.87 15.03 6.65
C GLY A 140 -19.74 14.10 7.11
N CYS A 141 -18.50 14.51 6.85
CA CYS A 141 -17.30 13.79 7.24
C CYS A 141 -17.06 13.94 8.75
N ASN A 142 -16.47 12.92 9.37
CA ASN A 142 -16.05 13.05 10.77
C ASN A 142 -15.01 14.17 10.93
N ALA A 143 -15.24 15.02 11.93
CA ALA A 143 -14.43 16.21 12.13
C ALA A 143 -13.04 15.95 12.72
N TRP A 144 -12.73 14.72 13.15
CA TRP A 144 -11.50 14.37 13.86
C TRP A 144 -10.60 13.44 13.03
N ASP A 145 -9.30 13.54 13.30
CA ASP A 145 -8.26 12.66 12.79
C ASP A 145 -8.10 11.42 13.67
N VAL A 146 -8.83 10.36 13.35
CA VAL A 146 -8.90 9.18 14.21
C VAL A 146 -8.02 8.04 13.69
N PHE A 147 -7.58 7.20 14.61
CA PHE A 147 -6.86 5.97 14.31
C PHE A 147 -7.73 5.03 13.47
N ALA A 148 -7.13 4.39 12.48
CA ALA A 148 -7.79 3.35 11.71
C ALA A 148 -6.81 2.31 11.19
N ASN A 149 -7.27 1.08 11.03
CA ASN A 149 -6.47 0.00 10.47
C ASN A 149 -7.29 -1.06 9.73
N ILE A 150 -6.58 -1.82 8.90
CA ILE A 150 -7.07 -3.02 8.23
C ILE A 150 -6.24 -4.20 8.73
N LEU A 151 -6.91 -5.29 9.10
CA LEU A 151 -6.29 -6.54 9.53
C LEU A 151 -6.71 -7.68 8.60
N VAL A 152 -5.82 -8.64 8.39
CA VAL A 152 -6.09 -9.92 7.73
C VAL A 152 -6.14 -11.02 8.79
N LYS A 153 -7.01 -12.01 8.62
CA LYS A 153 -7.04 -13.18 9.49
C LYS A 153 -6.09 -14.25 8.98
N GLU A 154 -5.20 -14.75 9.83
CA GLU A 154 -4.41 -15.93 9.53
C GLU A 154 -5.29 -17.19 9.75
N PRO A 155 -5.50 -18.02 8.72
CA PRO A 155 -6.54 -19.05 8.74
C PRO A 155 -6.27 -20.20 9.72
N THR A 156 -5.01 -20.47 10.07
CA THR A 156 -4.65 -21.61 10.93
C THR A 156 -4.82 -21.30 12.41
N SER A 157 -4.27 -20.18 12.86
CA SER A 157 -4.27 -19.67 14.24
C SER A 157 -5.51 -18.84 14.56
N ASN A 158 -6.24 -18.37 13.54
CA ASN A 158 -7.32 -17.38 13.65
C ASN A 158 -6.88 -16.01 14.20
N GLU A 159 -5.59 -15.72 14.20
CA GLU A 159 -5.08 -14.42 14.62
C GLU A 159 -5.38 -13.33 13.58
N TRP A 160 -5.70 -12.13 14.06
CA TRP A 160 -5.82 -10.94 13.22
C TRP A 160 -4.50 -10.21 13.17
N LEU A 161 -3.95 -10.00 11.97
CA LEU A 161 -2.67 -9.36 11.73
C LEU A 161 -2.88 -8.02 11.01
N GLU A 162 -2.37 -6.92 11.57
CA GLU A 162 -2.48 -5.59 10.96
C GLU A 162 -1.63 -5.45 9.69
N ILE A 163 -2.31 -5.31 8.55
CA ILE A 163 -1.66 -5.16 7.25
C ILE A 163 -1.34 -3.70 6.92
N GLY A 164 -2.16 -2.77 7.44
CA GLY A 164 -1.98 -1.35 7.24
C GLY A 164 -2.72 -0.51 8.28
N ARG A 165 -2.15 0.65 8.59
CA ARG A 165 -2.72 1.66 9.49
C ARG A 165 -2.68 3.02 8.82
N TYR A 166 -3.71 3.81 9.06
CA TYR A 166 -3.83 5.18 8.58
C TYR A 166 -4.51 6.04 9.63
N ILE A 167 -4.34 7.36 9.52
CA ILE A 167 -5.08 8.32 10.33
C ILE A 167 -6.05 9.04 9.40
N THR A 168 -7.33 9.11 9.76
CA THR A 168 -8.34 9.78 8.92
C THR A 168 -8.00 11.28 8.80
N PRO A 169 -8.35 11.92 7.67
CA PRO A 169 -8.23 13.36 7.56
C PRO A 169 -9.26 14.09 8.44
N TYR A 170 -8.98 15.33 8.81
CA TYR A 170 -9.94 16.18 9.51
C TYR A 170 -11.06 16.68 8.58
N GLY A 171 -12.28 16.15 8.73
CA GLY A 171 -13.49 16.77 8.21
C GLY A 171 -13.64 16.79 6.69
N VAL A 172 -12.84 16.02 5.95
CA VAL A 172 -12.87 15.89 4.49
C VAL A 172 -12.70 14.43 4.08
N ASP A 173 -13.08 14.06 2.87
CA ASP A 173 -12.81 12.72 2.30
C ASP A 173 -11.36 12.59 1.78
N THR A 174 -11.05 11.45 1.17
CA THR A 174 -9.77 11.21 0.50
C THR A 174 -9.77 11.54 -1.00
N SER A 175 -10.77 12.28 -1.50
CA SER A 175 -10.94 12.56 -2.95
C SER A 175 -9.80 13.37 -3.58
N ALA A 176 -8.94 13.99 -2.77
CA ALA A 176 -7.70 14.61 -3.25
C ALA A 176 -6.65 13.59 -3.74
N LEU A 177 -6.85 12.29 -3.47
CA LEU A 177 -6.06 11.17 -3.96
C LEU A 177 -6.91 10.36 -4.94
N ASP A 178 -6.42 10.14 -6.16
CA ASP A 178 -7.17 9.45 -7.23
C ASP A 178 -7.77 8.09 -6.82
N ARG A 179 -7.14 7.40 -5.86
CA ARG A 179 -7.52 6.07 -5.38
C ARG A 179 -7.54 5.95 -3.86
N GLY A 180 -7.45 7.06 -3.13
CA GLY A 180 -7.26 7.05 -1.69
C GLY A 180 -5.82 6.76 -1.25
N ILE A 181 -5.66 6.40 0.03
CA ILE A 181 -4.39 6.19 0.71
C ILE A 181 -3.80 4.83 0.31
N GLU A 182 -2.64 4.85 -0.36
CA GLU A 182 -1.91 3.63 -0.74
C GLU A 182 -1.05 3.08 0.42
N ILE A 183 -1.12 1.77 0.63
CA ILE A 183 -0.31 1.01 1.59
C ILE A 183 0.22 -0.25 0.92
N ASP A 184 1.54 -0.47 0.97
CA ASP A 184 2.15 -1.72 0.50
C ASP A 184 1.93 -2.85 1.52
N VAL A 185 1.23 -3.90 1.09
CA VAL A 185 0.89 -5.07 1.90
C VAL A 185 1.51 -6.36 1.34
N THR A 186 2.54 -6.24 0.50
CA THR A 186 3.19 -7.38 -0.19
C THR A 186 3.74 -8.42 0.80
N ASP A 187 4.19 -8.01 1.99
CA ASP A 187 4.66 -8.95 3.02
C ASP A 187 3.59 -9.96 3.48
N PHE A 188 2.30 -9.63 3.30
CA PHE A 188 1.16 -10.50 3.63
C PHE A 188 0.68 -11.34 2.45
N LYS A 189 1.46 -11.42 1.37
CA LYS A 189 1.12 -12.15 0.14
C LYS A 189 0.67 -13.59 0.36
N SER A 190 1.24 -14.31 1.33
CA SER A 190 0.83 -15.67 1.68
C SER A 190 -0.54 -15.76 2.38
N LEU A 191 -1.05 -14.65 2.92
CA LEU A 191 -2.36 -14.55 3.58
C LEU A 191 -3.40 -13.82 2.73
N LEU A 192 -2.97 -13.11 1.68
CA LEU A 192 -3.82 -12.38 0.75
C LEU A 192 -4.05 -13.19 -0.54
N THR A 193 -4.38 -14.48 -0.40
CA THR A 193 -4.58 -15.40 -1.52
C THR A 193 -5.86 -16.22 -1.35
N GLY A 194 -6.62 -16.40 -2.44
CA GLY A 194 -7.91 -17.11 -2.41
C GLY A 194 -8.95 -16.41 -1.52
N THR A 195 -9.66 -17.19 -0.70
CA THR A 195 -10.68 -16.66 0.23
C THR A 195 -10.05 -16.10 1.50
N VAL A 196 -10.24 -14.78 1.71
CA VAL A 196 -9.57 -14.00 2.76
C VAL A 196 -10.59 -13.31 3.65
N GLU A 197 -10.43 -13.43 4.97
CA GLU A 197 -11.18 -12.63 5.94
C GLU A 197 -10.39 -11.35 6.30
N LEU A 198 -11.05 -10.20 6.14
CA LEU A 198 -10.51 -8.89 6.51
C LEU A 198 -11.35 -8.29 7.64
N ARG A 199 -10.68 -7.47 8.47
CA ARG A 199 -11.30 -6.63 9.47
C ARG A 199 -10.88 -5.19 9.25
N ALA A 200 -11.85 -4.31 9.05
CA ALA A 200 -11.65 -2.87 9.09
C ALA A 200 -12.05 -2.32 10.46
N TYR A 201 -11.32 -1.30 10.94
CA TYR A 201 -11.64 -0.56 12.15
C TYR A 201 -11.30 0.92 11.99
N ILE A 202 -12.18 1.80 12.46
CA ILE A 202 -11.94 3.23 12.59
C ILE A 202 -12.39 3.68 13.99
N GLU A 203 -11.52 4.35 14.74
CA GLU A 203 -11.74 4.84 16.11
C GLU A 203 -12.65 6.09 16.16
N VAL A 204 -13.80 6.06 15.49
CA VAL A 204 -14.80 7.14 15.51
C VAL A 204 -15.72 7.03 16.72
N TRP A 205 -16.09 8.15 17.32
CA TRP A 205 -16.96 8.18 18.52
C TRP A 205 -18.31 8.87 18.28
N GLY A 206 -18.68 9.09 17.02
CA GLY A 206 -19.96 9.66 16.60
C GLY A 206 -20.68 8.80 15.58
N SER A 207 -21.96 9.09 15.39
CA SER A 207 -22.81 8.43 14.38
C SER A 207 -22.59 8.96 12.96
N ASP A 208 -21.81 10.03 12.83
CA ASP A 208 -21.33 10.57 11.55
C ASP A 208 -20.45 9.54 10.84
N GLY A 209 -19.42 9.02 11.51
CA GLY A 209 -18.59 7.92 11.01
C GLY A 209 -17.89 8.19 9.66
N TRP A 210 -17.63 7.12 8.93
CA TRP A 210 -17.04 7.13 7.58
C TRP A 210 -17.67 6.06 6.70
N ASN A 211 -17.71 6.30 5.38
CA ASN A 211 -17.98 5.27 4.40
C ASN A 211 -16.64 4.77 3.84
N LEU A 212 -16.29 3.54 4.16
CA LEU A 212 -15.01 2.93 3.80
C LEU A 212 -15.11 2.16 2.47
N ASN A 213 -14.20 2.48 1.56
CA ASN A 213 -13.87 1.69 0.38
C ASN A 213 -12.44 1.14 0.53
N VAL A 214 -12.24 -0.14 0.21
CA VAL A 214 -10.89 -0.74 0.17
C VAL A 214 -10.75 -1.57 -1.09
N GLU A 215 -9.62 -1.40 -1.77
CA GLU A 215 -9.27 -2.23 -2.92
C GLU A 215 -7.80 -2.66 -2.90
N PHE A 216 -7.51 -3.74 -3.62
CA PHE A 216 -6.17 -4.32 -3.71
C PHE A 216 -5.76 -4.44 -5.18
N ASP A 217 -4.57 -3.95 -5.51
CA ASP A 217 -3.92 -4.25 -6.79
C ASP A 217 -2.84 -5.32 -6.60
N TYR A 218 -3.01 -6.43 -7.30
CA TYR A 218 -2.03 -7.49 -7.45
C TYR A 218 -1.27 -7.23 -8.74
N VAL A 219 -0.02 -6.77 -8.62
CA VAL A 219 0.81 -6.40 -9.75
C VAL A 219 1.64 -7.61 -10.17
N GLU A 220 1.42 -8.10 -11.38
CA GLU A 220 2.20 -9.20 -11.94
C GLU A 220 3.61 -8.75 -12.31
N GLY A 221 4.58 -9.63 -12.06
CA GLY A 221 5.98 -9.37 -12.32
C GLY A 221 6.84 -10.57 -11.95
N GLU A 222 8.08 -10.29 -11.59
CA GLU A 222 8.98 -11.27 -11.02
C GLU A 222 9.12 -10.92 -9.53
N PRO A 223 8.53 -11.70 -8.61
CA PRO A 223 8.74 -11.45 -7.19
C PRO A 223 10.21 -11.67 -6.83
N ASP A 224 10.69 -10.93 -5.82
CA ASP A 224 12.05 -11.10 -5.29
C ASP A 224 12.31 -12.54 -4.79
N TYR A 225 11.28 -13.21 -4.29
CA TYR A 225 11.27 -14.60 -3.87
C TYR A 225 9.92 -15.25 -4.13
N LYS A 226 9.92 -16.56 -4.39
CA LYS A 226 8.70 -17.32 -4.66
C LYS A 226 7.80 -17.48 -3.43
N TYR A 227 8.39 -17.73 -2.26
CA TYR A 227 7.68 -18.05 -1.02
C TYR A 227 7.89 -16.99 0.04
N TYR A 228 6.81 -16.69 0.76
CA TYR A 228 6.73 -15.69 1.81
C TYR A 228 6.07 -16.31 3.03
N GLN A 229 6.59 -16.03 4.20
CA GLN A 229 5.95 -16.35 5.47
C GLN A 229 6.01 -15.16 6.41
N ILE A 230 4.97 -15.01 7.23
CA ILE A 230 4.85 -13.90 8.17
C ILE A 230 4.34 -14.39 9.52
N SER A 231 5.01 -13.98 10.59
CA SER A 231 4.61 -14.29 11.96
C SER A 231 4.52 -13.03 12.80
N ARG A 232 3.50 -12.94 13.65
CA ARG A 232 3.35 -11.85 14.62
C ARG A 232 4.44 -11.92 15.68
N VAL A 233 5.14 -10.82 15.89
CA VAL A 233 6.09 -10.65 16.99
C VAL A 233 5.40 -9.96 18.17
N VAL A 234 4.94 -8.72 17.98
CA VAL A 234 4.17 -7.97 18.97
C VAL A 234 3.02 -7.25 18.29
N GLN A 235 1.88 -7.11 18.98
CA GLN A 235 0.74 -6.38 18.44
C GLN A 235 -0.15 -5.80 19.56
N TYR A 236 0.01 -4.50 19.80
CA TYR A 236 -0.77 -3.68 20.73
C TYR A 236 -1.36 -2.51 19.94
N ASN A 237 -2.41 -2.76 19.17
CA ASN A 237 -2.91 -1.85 18.14
C ASN A 237 -4.44 -1.89 17.96
N LYS A 238 -5.18 -2.34 18.97
CA LYS A 238 -6.64 -2.46 18.87
C LYS A 238 -7.31 -1.09 18.63
N ASN A 239 -6.74 -0.04 19.22
CA ASN A 239 -7.00 1.36 18.95
C ASN A 239 -5.79 2.19 19.45
N SER A 240 -5.89 3.52 19.41
CA SER A 240 -4.80 4.40 19.84
C SER A 240 -4.49 4.34 21.35
N LEU A 241 -5.48 4.03 22.19
CA LEU A 241 -5.37 4.00 23.66
C LEU A 241 -5.01 2.61 24.22
N GLU A 242 -5.23 1.55 23.45
CA GLU A 242 -4.83 0.17 23.77
C GLU A 242 -3.44 -0.16 23.17
N GLY A 243 -2.64 0.88 22.91
CA GLY A 243 -1.21 0.76 22.68
C GLY A 243 -0.41 0.57 23.97
N VAL A 244 0.90 0.37 23.83
CA VAL A 244 1.79 0.25 24.99
C VAL A 244 1.87 1.59 25.71
N ILE A 245 1.62 1.60 27.01
CA ILE A 245 1.73 2.81 27.84
C ILE A 245 3.17 3.35 27.82
N TYR A 246 3.34 4.66 27.68
CA TYR A 246 4.64 5.29 27.51
C TYR A 246 5.03 6.18 28.69
N GLY A 247 6.22 5.97 29.22
CA GLY A 247 6.78 6.72 30.35
C GLY A 247 6.17 6.40 31.71
N GLU A 248 5.43 5.30 31.80
CA GLU A 248 4.82 4.74 33.00
C GLU A 248 5.16 3.24 33.09
N ASP A 249 4.55 2.52 34.05
CA ASP A 249 4.76 1.09 34.22
C ASP A 249 4.26 0.30 33.00
N GLN A 250 5.17 -0.42 32.34
CA GLN A 250 4.93 -1.22 31.15
C GLN A 250 4.88 -2.72 31.44
N SER A 251 4.84 -3.13 32.71
CA SER A 251 4.94 -4.53 33.12
C SER A 251 3.83 -5.45 32.56
N GLU A 252 2.70 -4.89 32.15
CA GLU A 252 1.59 -5.63 31.51
C GLU A 252 1.84 -5.90 30.01
N PHE A 253 2.87 -5.28 29.41
CA PHE A 253 3.18 -5.39 27.99
C PHE A 253 4.43 -6.24 27.78
N ASP A 254 4.24 -7.39 27.15
CA ASP A 254 5.29 -8.34 26.84
C ASP A 254 5.93 -8.01 25.49
N MET A 255 6.95 -7.15 25.55
CA MET A 255 7.69 -6.65 24.39
C MET A 255 8.85 -7.54 23.95
N THR A 256 9.21 -8.53 24.78
CA THR A 256 10.29 -9.48 24.50
C THR A 256 9.70 -10.74 23.87
N LYS A 257 10.35 -11.25 22.82
CA LYS A 257 9.94 -12.50 22.16
C LYS A 257 11.16 -13.33 21.78
N THR A 258 11.05 -14.64 21.94
CA THR A 258 11.99 -15.58 21.33
C THR A 258 11.46 -15.93 19.94
N ILE A 259 12.24 -15.64 18.90
CA ILE A 259 11.93 -15.96 17.51
C ILE A 259 12.82 -17.11 17.05
N THR A 260 12.21 -18.16 16.51
CA THR A 260 12.90 -19.32 15.93
C THR A 260 12.55 -19.47 14.46
N ILE A 261 13.59 -19.54 13.61
CA ILE A 261 13.51 -19.84 12.18
C ILE A 261 14.10 -21.23 11.99
N SER A 262 13.33 -22.16 11.43
CA SER A 262 13.71 -23.59 11.33
C SER A 262 14.02 -24.07 9.91
N ASP A 263 13.99 -23.15 8.95
CA ASP A 263 14.26 -23.43 7.54
C ASP A 263 15.41 -22.56 7.01
N GLU A 264 15.92 -22.91 5.84
CA GLU A 264 16.85 -22.09 5.06
C GLU A 264 16.07 -20.94 4.40
N VAL A 265 16.40 -19.71 4.78
CA VAL A 265 15.74 -18.49 4.30
C VAL A 265 16.73 -17.59 3.57
N GLU A 266 16.28 -16.95 2.50
CA GLU A 266 17.14 -16.09 1.68
C GLU A 266 16.99 -14.60 2.04
N SER A 267 15.88 -14.22 2.68
CA SER A 267 15.69 -12.88 3.22
C SER A 267 14.84 -12.92 4.48
N THR A 268 15.27 -12.13 5.48
CA THR A 268 14.57 -11.95 6.74
C THR A 268 14.49 -10.47 7.07
N HIS A 269 13.31 -9.98 7.41
CA HIS A 269 13.13 -8.61 7.88
C HIS A 269 12.01 -8.48 8.90
N LEU A 270 12.09 -7.46 9.75
CA LEU A 270 10.97 -7.05 10.60
C LEU A 270 10.14 -5.99 9.87
N ARG A 271 8.82 -6.10 10.00
CA ARG A 271 7.83 -5.17 9.49
C ARG A 271 7.15 -4.50 10.69
N THR A 272 7.39 -3.21 10.91
CA THR A 272 6.84 -2.48 12.07
C THR A 272 5.97 -1.29 11.67
N ILE A 273 4.81 -1.16 12.29
CA ILE A 273 3.95 0.04 12.26
C ILE A 273 3.80 0.55 13.70
N ILE A 274 4.12 1.82 13.94
CA ILE A 274 4.04 2.45 15.26
C ILE A 274 3.50 3.89 15.16
N THR A 275 2.58 4.25 16.05
CA THR A 275 2.03 5.60 16.19
C THR A 275 1.89 5.98 17.66
N GLY A 276 2.33 7.19 18.01
CA GLY A 276 2.14 7.74 19.35
C GLY A 276 0.82 8.49 19.48
N TRP A 277 0.16 8.34 20.63
CA TRP A 277 -1.03 9.07 21.02
C TRP A 277 -0.81 9.82 22.33
N GLY A 278 -1.43 11.00 22.45
CA GLY A 278 -1.53 11.75 23.69
C GLY A 278 -0.64 12.99 23.75
N HIS A 279 -0.90 13.77 24.79
CA HIS A 279 -0.26 15.06 25.07
C HIS A 279 0.10 15.12 26.58
N ALA A 280 0.67 14.03 27.07
CA ALA A 280 1.23 13.88 28.41
C ALA A 280 2.49 14.73 28.61
N THR A 281 2.77 15.07 29.86
CA THR A 281 3.86 15.94 30.29
C THR A 281 4.92 15.15 31.09
N PRO A 282 6.17 15.64 31.21
CA PRO A 282 6.69 16.94 30.77
C PRO A 282 6.83 17.04 29.26
N ALA A 283 6.57 18.24 28.73
CA ALA A 283 6.87 18.56 27.34
C ALA A 283 8.39 18.58 27.10
N ASP A 284 8.80 18.29 25.87
CA ASP A 284 10.16 18.50 25.40
C ASP A 284 10.52 20.00 25.42
N SER A 285 11.81 20.32 25.26
CA SER A 285 12.30 21.71 25.30
C SER A 285 11.68 22.63 24.26
N ASP A 286 11.15 22.08 23.17
CA ASP A 286 10.44 22.79 22.10
C ASP A 286 8.91 22.83 22.31
N GLY A 287 8.43 22.36 23.46
CA GLY A 287 7.02 22.40 23.86
C GLY A 287 6.19 21.17 23.43
N ARG A 288 6.78 20.20 22.73
CA ARG A 288 6.07 19.00 22.27
C ARG A 288 5.76 18.04 23.42
N ARG A 289 4.51 17.59 23.51
CA ARG A 289 4.02 16.64 24.52
C ARG A 289 3.95 15.21 23.98
N CYS A 290 4.00 14.20 24.84
CA CYS A 290 4.07 12.80 24.41
C CYS A 290 2.71 12.09 24.39
N ALA A 291 2.47 11.10 23.53
CA ALA A 291 3.38 10.57 22.50
C ALA A 291 3.06 11.06 21.08
N GLU A 292 2.01 11.87 20.89
CA GLU A 292 1.62 12.38 19.57
C GLU A 292 2.67 13.35 19.00
N TRP A 293 3.21 14.25 19.83
CA TRP A 293 4.00 15.38 19.35
C TRP A 293 5.49 15.20 19.56
N CYS A 294 5.89 14.59 20.68
CA CYS A 294 7.27 14.49 21.11
C CYS A 294 8.08 13.56 20.20
N PHE A 295 9.15 14.07 19.60
CA PHE A 295 9.96 13.26 18.70
C PHE A 295 10.81 12.28 19.49
N ARG A 296 10.84 11.02 19.07
CA ARG A 296 11.55 9.95 19.73
C ARG A 296 12.31 9.07 18.75
N THR A 297 13.34 8.38 19.21
CA THR A 297 14.00 7.30 18.47
C THR A 297 14.01 6.03 19.31
N HIS A 298 13.11 5.10 18.98
CA HIS A 298 13.04 3.80 19.65
C HIS A 298 14.05 2.83 19.04
N ASN A 299 14.38 1.75 19.75
CA ASN A 299 15.35 0.75 19.31
C ASN A 299 14.66 -0.61 19.21
N VAL A 300 14.95 -1.34 18.14
CA VAL A 300 14.73 -2.78 18.10
C VAL A 300 16.02 -3.44 18.54
N LYS A 301 15.93 -4.28 19.56
CA LYS A 301 17.06 -5.03 20.11
C LYS A 301 16.98 -6.48 19.69
N ILE A 302 18.12 -7.05 19.33
CA ILE A 302 18.30 -8.46 19.03
C ILE A 302 19.33 -9.02 20.01
N ASN A 303 18.95 -10.04 20.78
CA ASN A 303 19.78 -10.62 21.85
C ASN A 303 20.30 -9.55 22.83
N GLY A 304 19.41 -8.65 23.27
CA GLY A 304 19.71 -7.54 24.16
C GLY A 304 20.49 -6.36 23.55
N ALA A 305 21.05 -6.48 22.33
CA ALA A 305 21.80 -5.42 21.68
C ALA A 305 20.92 -4.61 20.72
N SER A 306 21.00 -3.26 20.77
CA SER A 306 20.28 -2.41 19.81
C SER A 306 20.81 -2.66 18.39
N LYS A 307 19.94 -3.14 17.50
CA LYS A 307 20.27 -3.50 16.12
C LYS A 307 19.66 -2.52 15.11
N PHE A 308 18.41 -2.12 15.31
CA PHE A 308 17.71 -1.18 14.44
C PHE A 308 17.10 -0.03 15.22
N GLN A 309 16.79 1.07 14.52
CA GLN A 309 16.28 2.30 15.12
C GLN A 309 15.05 2.82 14.37
N HIS A 310 14.03 3.19 15.14
CA HIS A 310 12.80 3.76 14.65
C HIS A 310 12.71 5.24 15.05
N ASN A 311 13.13 6.11 14.13
CA ASN A 311 13.03 7.55 14.31
C ASN A 311 11.59 8.04 14.04
N MET A 312 10.94 8.53 15.09
CA MET A 312 9.61 9.13 15.12
C MET A 312 9.73 10.66 15.04
N LYS A 313 10.22 11.15 13.89
CA LYS A 313 10.32 12.57 13.57
C LYS A 313 9.13 13.04 12.71
N GLY A 314 9.04 14.35 12.49
CA GLY A 314 8.10 14.91 11.52
C GLY A 314 8.31 14.33 10.13
N ILE A 315 7.21 14.03 9.45
CA ILE A 315 7.20 13.41 8.11
C ILE A 315 6.68 14.37 7.03
N GLY A 316 6.47 15.64 7.37
CA GLY A 316 6.09 16.70 6.45
C GLY A 316 4.58 16.84 6.28
N CYS A 317 3.82 16.85 7.37
CA CYS A 317 2.35 16.92 7.32
C CYS A 317 1.83 18.13 6.53
N GLY A 318 2.55 19.26 6.56
CA GLY A 318 2.21 20.46 5.78
C GLY A 318 2.25 20.28 4.25
N ASN A 319 2.82 19.19 3.74
CA ASN A 319 2.85 18.84 2.32
C ASN A 319 1.84 17.73 1.97
N ASN A 320 0.93 17.36 2.88
CA ASN A 320 -0.07 16.34 2.60
C ASN A 320 -0.93 16.76 1.37
N PRO A 321 -1.07 15.92 0.32
CA PRO A 321 -1.96 16.19 -0.81
C PRO A 321 -3.41 16.47 -0.40
N ILE A 322 -3.89 15.86 0.69
CA ILE A 322 -5.17 16.19 1.32
C ILE A 322 -5.00 17.46 2.17
N ASN A 323 -4.82 18.59 1.49
CA ASN A 323 -4.49 19.90 2.09
C ASN A 323 -5.71 20.77 2.44
N ASN A 324 -6.92 20.28 2.16
CA ASN A 324 -8.20 20.95 2.43
C ASN A 324 -8.81 20.57 3.79
N GLN A 325 -8.04 19.91 4.66
CA GLN A 325 -8.45 19.47 5.98
C GLN A 325 -8.85 20.64 6.91
N ALA A 326 -9.93 20.46 7.67
CA ALA A 326 -10.52 21.52 8.50
C ALA A 326 -9.84 21.71 9.87
N GLY A 327 -9.11 20.70 10.36
CA GLY A 327 -8.49 20.67 11.68
C GLY A 327 -7.02 21.10 11.69
N ASN A 328 -6.32 20.81 12.79
CA ASN A 328 -4.90 21.14 12.96
C ASN A 328 -3.99 20.15 12.22
N TRP A 329 -4.13 20.03 10.90
CA TRP A 329 -3.49 18.97 10.10
C TRP A 329 -2.02 19.22 9.75
N SER A 330 -1.62 20.48 9.57
CA SER A 330 -0.31 20.87 9.02
C SER A 330 0.90 20.61 9.94
N PRO A 331 0.81 20.79 11.28
CA PRO A 331 1.94 20.52 12.16
C PRO A 331 2.34 19.05 12.24
N ASP A 332 3.65 18.80 12.20
CA ASP A 332 4.22 17.45 12.28
C ASP A 332 3.98 16.78 13.63
N ARG A 333 3.34 15.60 13.60
CA ARG A 333 3.35 14.63 14.70
C ARG A 333 4.62 13.77 14.64
N ALA A 334 4.86 13.03 15.71
CA ALA A 334 5.96 12.10 15.82
C ALA A 334 5.70 10.86 14.96
N GLY A 335 6.14 10.88 13.71
CA GLY A 335 6.12 9.73 12.81
C GLY A 335 4.80 9.44 12.11
N TRP A 336 3.82 10.36 12.12
CA TRP A 336 2.56 10.21 11.39
C TRP A 336 1.95 11.57 11.04
N CYS A 337 0.91 11.59 10.18
CA CYS A 337 0.13 12.77 9.85
C CYS A 337 -1.36 12.43 9.69
N PRO A 338 -2.27 13.37 10.02
CA PRO A 338 -3.69 13.28 9.67
C PRO A 338 -3.90 13.14 8.16
N GLY A 339 -4.77 12.23 7.74
CA GLY A 339 -5.05 11.96 6.33
C GLY A 339 -3.90 11.27 5.58
N MET A 340 -3.10 10.44 6.27
CA MET A 340 -1.99 9.69 5.67
C MET A 340 -1.92 8.26 6.21
N ALA A 341 -1.33 7.37 5.41
CA ALA A 341 -0.84 6.09 5.91
C ALA A 341 0.22 6.32 7.00
N VAL A 342 0.22 5.47 8.02
CA VAL A 342 1.31 5.42 8.99
C VAL A 342 2.52 4.79 8.29
N PRO A 343 3.71 5.40 8.38
CA PRO A 343 4.91 4.87 7.74
C PRO A 343 5.22 3.44 8.16
N LEU A 344 5.45 2.60 7.16
CA LEU A 344 5.97 1.25 7.34
C LEU A 344 7.48 1.30 7.58
N ARG A 345 7.95 0.62 8.63
CA ARG A 345 9.36 0.48 8.97
C ARG A 345 9.81 -0.94 8.66
N ILE A 346 10.81 -1.07 7.79
CA ILE A 346 11.38 -2.35 7.37
C ILE A 346 12.81 -2.45 7.88
N ASP A 347 13.05 -3.38 8.80
CA ASP A 347 14.38 -3.67 9.34
C ASP A 347 14.90 -4.98 8.74
N LYS A 348 15.71 -4.85 7.68
CA LYS A 348 16.30 -6.01 7.00
C LYS A 348 17.53 -6.54 7.74
N PHE A 349 17.55 -7.84 7.99
CA PHE A 349 18.77 -8.52 8.45
C PHE A 349 19.71 -8.70 7.27
N ASN A 350 20.98 -8.30 7.45
CA ASN A 350 22.01 -8.47 6.44
C ASN A 350 22.77 -9.78 6.60
N GLU A 351 22.73 -10.34 7.81
CA GLU A 351 23.20 -11.68 8.11
C GLU A 351 22.18 -12.76 7.71
N ASP A 352 22.68 -13.97 7.46
CA ASP A 352 21.86 -15.16 7.29
C ASP A 352 21.21 -15.53 8.65
N MET A 353 19.90 -15.68 8.63
CA MET A 353 19.07 -15.98 9.80
C MET A 353 18.51 -17.41 9.77
N SER A 354 18.94 -18.23 8.82
CA SER A 354 18.52 -19.62 8.67
C SER A 354 18.83 -20.45 9.92
N ASN A 355 17.92 -21.36 10.28
CA ASN A 355 18.06 -22.28 11.42
C ASN A 355 18.49 -21.60 12.74
N SER A 356 18.00 -20.39 12.99
CA SER A 356 18.43 -19.56 14.12
C SER A 356 17.34 -19.40 15.18
N THR A 357 17.77 -19.09 16.40
CA THR A 357 16.90 -18.65 17.48
C THR A 357 17.51 -17.41 18.11
N PHE A 358 16.71 -16.36 18.28
CA PHE A 358 17.16 -15.09 18.85
C PHE A 358 16.05 -14.41 19.62
N GLU A 359 16.44 -13.58 20.58
CA GLU A 359 15.52 -12.72 21.32
C GLU A 359 15.31 -11.42 20.56
N TYR A 360 14.06 -11.01 20.43
CA TYR A 360 13.62 -9.69 20.00
C TYR A 360 13.13 -8.90 21.22
N ASP A 361 13.44 -7.60 21.29
CA ASP A 361 12.84 -6.64 22.23
C ASP A 361 12.63 -5.28 21.55
N TYR A 362 11.54 -4.59 21.89
CA TYR A 362 11.29 -3.22 21.42
C TYR A 362 11.51 -2.22 22.55
N GLY A 363 12.65 -1.52 22.52
CA GLY A 363 13.02 -0.52 23.51
C GLY A 363 12.55 0.89 23.15
N PHE A 364 11.53 1.39 23.83
CA PHE A 364 11.15 2.80 23.71
C PHE A 364 12.25 3.73 24.26
N GLN A 365 12.53 4.86 23.59
CA GLN A 365 13.39 5.90 24.16
C GLN A 365 12.89 6.32 25.54
N ALA A 366 13.79 6.37 26.52
CA ALA A 366 13.43 6.72 27.89
C ALA A 366 12.79 8.10 27.99
N TRP A 367 11.67 8.16 28.71
CA TRP A 367 10.93 9.35 29.12
C TRP A 367 10.05 8.94 30.31
N THR A 368 9.63 9.88 31.14
CA THR A 368 8.79 9.59 32.31
C THR A 368 7.61 10.55 32.33
N ASN A 369 6.40 9.99 32.35
CA ASN A 369 5.19 10.77 32.48
C ASN A 369 5.08 11.31 33.91
N ASN A 370 4.92 12.63 34.07
CA ASN A 370 4.71 13.24 35.37
C ASN A 370 3.23 13.31 35.78
N LEU A 371 2.32 12.91 34.89
CA LEU A 371 0.86 12.89 35.08
C LEU A 371 0.25 14.26 35.41
N GLN A 372 0.94 15.35 35.03
CA GLN A 372 0.53 16.75 35.31
C GLN A 372 -0.09 17.46 34.10
N THR A 373 -0.41 16.75 33.01
CA THR A 373 -1.04 17.37 31.85
C THR A 373 -2.44 17.88 32.21
N ASP A 374 -2.85 18.95 31.54
CA ASP A 374 -4.19 19.56 31.62
C ASP A 374 -5.20 18.91 30.66
N ALA A 375 -4.75 17.97 29.82
CA ALA A 375 -5.62 17.19 28.95
C ALA A 375 -6.51 16.21 29.74
N SER A 376 -7.66 15.84 29.16
CA SER A 376 -8.58 14.87 29.75
C SER A 376 -7.95 13.49 29.93
N ASN A 377 -7.17 13.04 28.94
CA ASN A 377 -6.30 11.89 29.07
C ASN A 377 -4.90 12.33 29.55
N LYS A 378 -4.45 11.74 30.66
CA LYS A 378 -3.16 12.04 31.27
C LYS A 378 -2.00 11.17 30.78
N HIS A 379 -2.31 10.17 29.97
CA HIS A 379 -1.40 9.11 29.57
C HIS A 379 -0.92 9.30 28.13
N ALA A 380 0.15 8.59 27.79
CA ALA A 380 0.71 8.51 26.46
C ALA A 380 0.80 7.04 26.05
N TYR A 381 0.52 6.73 24.78
CA TYR A 381 0.51 5.36 24.28
C TYR A 381 1.24 5.26 22.95
N TYR A 382 1.85 4.10 22.69
CA TYR A 382 2.32 3.71 21.37
C TYR A 382 1.52 2.50 20.88
N ALA A 383 0.61 2.72 19.95
CA ALA A 383 0.02 1.62 19.20
C ALA A 383 1.11 1.02 18.29
N ILE A 384 1.39 -0.27 18.40
CA ILE A 384 2.50 -0.92 17.69
C ILE A 384 2.09 -2.30 17.17
N SER A 385 2.52 -2.62 15.96
CA SER A 385 2.56 -3.98 15.43
C SER A 385 3.93 -4.24 14.83
N THR A 386 4.49 -5.41 15.11
CA THR A 386 5.73 -5.90 14.50
C THR A 386 5.52 -7.34 14.06
N PHE A 387 5.94 -7.64 12.84
CA PHE A 387 5.95 -8.98 12.26
C PHE A 387 7.36 -9.32 11.81
N ILE A 388 7.71 -10.60 11.85
CA ILE A 388 8.90 -11.15 11.19
C ILE A 388 8.45 -11.73 9.86
N VAL A 389 9.14 -11.36 8.79
CA VAL A 389 8.87 -11.80 7.42
C VAL A 389 10.05 -12.60 6.92
N LEU A 390 9.78 -13.80 6.41
CA LEU A 390 10.74 -14.72 5.84
C LEU A 390 10.44 -14.88 4.35
N LYS A 391 11.49 -14.92 3.52
CA LYS A 391 11.36 -15.14 2.08
C LYS A 391 12.40 -16.14 1.58
N SER A 392 12.02 -16.96 0.60
CA SER A 392 12.88 -17.96 -0.03
C SER A 392 12.34 -18.36 -1.41
N ASN A 393 13.21 -18.85 -2.30
CA ASN A 393 12.78 -19.50 -3.55
C ASN A 393 12.38 -20.96 -3.36
N GLU A 394 12.76 -21.54 -2.22
CA GLU A 394 12.27 -22.84 -1.75
C GLU A 394 11.12 -22.64 -0.75
N GLU A 395 10.28 -23.67 -0.59
CA GLU A 395 9.18 -23.63 0.37
C GLU A 395 9.72 -23.52 1.80
N ILE A 396 9.13 -22.62 2.58
CA ILE A 396 9.53 -22.32 3.96
C ILE A 396 8.29 -22.22 4.87
N SER A 397 8.52 -22.48 6.14
CA SER A 397 7.56 -22.39 7.24
C SER A 397 7.59 -21.02 7.90
N ALA A 398 6.49 -20.65 8.56
CA ALA A 398 6.44 -19.46 9.38
C ALA A 398 7.38 -19.56 10.59
N ALA A 399 7.97 -18.43 11.01
CA ALA A 399 8.79 -18.39 12.22
C ALA A 399 7.93 -18.73 13.44
N SER A 400 8.49 -19.50 14.38
CA SER A 400 7.88 -19.67 15.70
C SER A 400 8.21 -18.45 16.56
N VAL A 401 7.20 -17.87 17.21
CA VAL A 401 7.37 -16.73 18.12
C VAL A 401 6.77 -17.09 19.48
N LEU A 402 7.61 -17.07 20.51
CA LEU A 402 7.25 -17.40 21.89
C LEU A 402 7.54 -16.20 22.81
N ASN A 403 6.86 -16.17 23.96
CA ASN A 403 7.15 -15.22 25.04
C ASN A 403 8.47 -15.57 25.73
#